data_AF-D7GXF7-F1
#
_entry.id   AF-D7GXF7-F1
#
_cell.length_a   1.000
_cell.length_b   1.000
_cell.length_c   1.000
_cell.angle_alpha   90.00
_cell.angle_beta   90.00
_cell.angle_gamma   90.00
#
_symmetry.space_group_name_H-M   'P 1'
#
loop_
_entity.id
_entity.type
_entity.pdbx_description
1 polymer ?
#
loop_
_entity_poly.entity_id
_entity_poly.type
_entity_poly.pdbx_seq_one_letter_code
_entity_poly.pdbx_strand_id
1 'polypeptide(L)'
;MSVITIPKALRDKLGDEGTDAFIKVISEAGLDTRRDLATKDDIAKVRDEIAIIRGELLLLKWMMGILIAGVVSLVMKAFFM
;
A
#
# COMPACT_ATOMS: atom_id res chain seq x y z
N MET A 1 -3.59 17.12 -18.68
CA MET A 1 -4.63 18.05 -18.19
C MET A 1 -5.98 17.40 -18.42
N SER A 2 -6.70 17.07 -17.35
CA SER A 2 -8.06 16.52 -17.44
C SER A 2 -8.97 17.62 -17.94
N VAL A 3 -9.45 17.52 -19.19
CA VAL A 3 -10.42 18.49 -19.72
C VAL A 3 -11.78 18.12 -19.14
N ILE A 4 -12.19 18.81 -18.07
CA ILE A 4 -13.54 18.69 -17.52
C ILE A 4 -14.44 19.59 -18.37
N THR A 5 -15.19 19.00 -19.28
CA THR A 5 -16.16 19.73 -20.11
C THR A 5 -17.39 20.04 -19.28
N ILE A 6 -17.69 21.32 -19.05
CA ILE A 6 -18.87 21.72 -18.27
C ILE A 6 -20.12 21.76 -19.15
N PRO A 7 -21.19 21.02 -18.79
CA PRO A 7 -22.47 21.09 -19.47
C PRO A 7 -23.04 22.51 -19.51
N LYS A 8 -23.61 22.92 -20.66
CA LYS A 8 -24.20 24.27 -20.86
C LYS A 8 -25.22 24.64 -19.77
N ALA A 9 -26.01 23.67 -19.30
CA ALA A 9 -26.99 23.88 -18.24
C ALA A 9 -26.38 24.30 -16.88
N LEU A 10 -25.15 23.88 -16.59
CA LEU A 10 -24.43 24.31 -15.37
C LEU A 10 -23.82 25.69 -15.56
N ARG A 11 -23.30 25.98 -16.75
CA ARG A 11 -22.74 27.29 -17.10
C ARG A 11 -23.81 28.40 -17.10
N ASP A 12 -24.99 28.11 -17.64
CA ASP A 12 -26.11 29.07 -17.67
C ASP A 12 -26.69 29.35 -16.28
N LYS A 13 -26.56 28.41 -15.33
CA LYS A 13 -27.07 28.56 -13.95
C LYS A 13 -26.06 29.16 -12.97
N LEU A 14 -24.78 28.84 -13.11
CA LEU A 14 -23.72 29.37 -12.24
C LEU A 14 -23.10 30.67 -12.75
N GLY A 15 -23.30 31.01 -14.02
CA GLY A 15 -22.55 32.07 -14.69
C GLY A 15 -21.08 31.67 -14.92
N ASP A 16 -20.35 32.48 -15.69
CA ASP A 16 -18.95 32.19 -16.02
C ASP A 16 -18.05 32.17 -14.76
N GLU A 17 -18.23 33.12 -13.84
CA GLU A 17 -17.45 33.19 -12.59
C GLU A 17 -17.72 32.02 -11.64
N GLY A 18 -18.98 31.59 -11.51
CA GLY A 18 -19.34 30.43 -10.68
C GLY A 18 -18.84 29.12 -11.28
N THR A 19 -18.79 29.05 -12.61
CA THR A 19 -18.24 27.92 -13.35
C THR A 19 -16.73 27.77 -13.11
N ASP A 20 -15.98 28.88 -13.17
CA ASP A 20 -14.54 28.88 -12.91
C ASP A 20 -14.20 28.54 -11.45
N ALA A 21 -14.95 29.08 -10.49
CA ALA A 21 -14.80 28.73 -9.08
C ALA A 21 -15.07 27.23 -8.83
N PHE A 22 -16.09 26.68 -9.50
CA PHE A 22 -16.42 25.25 -9.40
C PHE A 22 -15.35 24.34 -10.01
N ILE A 23 -14.75 24.73 -11.15
CA ILE A 23 -13.60 24.02 -11.73
C ILE A 23 -12.45 23.97 -10.73
N LYS A 24 -12.15 25.10 -10.08
CA LYS A 24 -11.08 25.17 -9.10
C LYS A 24 -11.32 24.20 -7.94
N VAL A 25 -12.53 24.20 -7.37
CA VAL A 25 -12.87 23.29 -6.26
C VAL A 25 -12.83 21.82 -6.70
N ILE A 26 -13.37 21.46 -7.87
CA ILE A 26 -13.35 20.06 -8.35
C ILE A 26 -11.92 19.59 -8.67
N SER A 27 -11.09 20.46 -9.25
CA SER A 27 -9.70 20.11 -9.55
C SER A 27 -8.89 19.93 -8.28
N GLU A 28 -9.05 20.81 -7.29
CA GLU A 28 -8.37 20.74 -6.00
C GLU A 28 -8.87 19.53 -5.18
N ALA A 29 -10.18 19.35 -5.02
CA ALA A 29 -10.78 18.21 -4.32
C ALA A 29 -10.51 16.86 -5.02
N GLY A 30 -10.52 16.84 -6.35
CA GLY A 30 -10.25 15.63 -7.15
C GLY A 30 -8.78 15.23 -7.14
N LEU A 31 -7.86 16.17 -6.96
CA LEU A 31 -6.42 15.92 -6.82
C LEU A 31 -6.07 15.41 -5.43
N ASP A 32 -6.62 16.02 -4.37
CA ASP A 32 -6.38 15.55 -2.99
C ASP A 32 -6.93 14.14 -2.77
N THR A 33 -8.14 13.86 -3.25
CA THR A 33 -8.76 12.53 -3.11
C THR A 33 -7.96 11.45 -3.86
N ARG A 34 -7.33 11.76 -5.01
CA ARG A 34 -6.56 10.77 -5.78
C ARG A 34 -5.17 10.49 -5.21
N ARG A 35 -4.56 11.45 -4.49
CA ARG A 35 -3.22 11.25 -3.89
C ARG A 35 -3.26 10.34 -2.67
N ASP A 36 -4.38 10.29 -1.95
CA ASP A 36 -4.51 9.52 -0.71
C ASP A 36 -5.06 8.10 -0.95
N LEU A 37 -5.43 7.77 -2.19
CA LEU A 37 -5.92 6.45 -2.56
C LEU A 37 -4.76 5.56 -3.02
N ALA A 38 -4.49 4.50 -2.26
CA ALA A 38 -3.59 3.44 -2.70
C ALA A 38 -4.08 2.87 -4.06
N THR A 39 -3.23 2.97 -5.07
CA THR A 39 -3.56 2.43 -6.39
C THR A 39 -3.46 0.90 -6.38
N LYS A 40 -4.04 0.25 -7.38
CA LYS A 40 -3.91 -1.22 -7.54
C LYS A 40 -2.43 -1.64 -7.61
N ASP A 41 -1.58 -0.80 -8.19
CA ASP A 41 -0.15 -1.04 -8.32
C ASP A 41 0.57 -0.94 -6.97
N ASP A 42 0.16 0.00 -6.11
CA ASP A 42 0.71 0.12 -4.75
C ASP A 42 0.36 -1.10 -3.89
N ILE A 43 -0.88 -1.59 -4.01
CA ILE A 43 -1.32 -2.82 -3.32
C ILE A 43 -0.56 -4.04 -3.85
N ALA A 44 -0.27 -4.11 -5.14
CA ALA A 44 0.52 -5.20 -5.73
C ALA A 44 1.95 -5.21 -5.18
N LYS A 45 2.61 -4.05 -5.12
CA LYS A 45 3.96 -3.92 -4.53
C LYS A 45 4.00 -4.36 -3.07
N VAL A 46 3.05 -3.90 -2.27
CA VAL A 46 2.96 -4.30 -0.85
C VAL A 46 2.75 -5.82 -0.72
N ARG A 47 1.95 -6.44 -1.59
CA ARG A 47 1.78 -7.90 -1.58
C ARG A 47 3.07 -8.65 -1.90
N ASP A 48 3.84 -8.16 -2.86
CA ASP A 48 5.12 -8.77 -3.24
C ASP A 48 6.13 -8.65 -2.09
N GLU A 49 6.22 -7.48 -1.46
CA GLU A 49 7.06 -7.28 -0.27
C GLU A 49 6.65 -8.20 0.88
N ILE A 50 5.34 -8.35 1.14
CA ILE A 50 4.83 -9.29 2.15
C ILE A 50 5.22 -10.74 1.81
N ALA A 51 5.15 -11.13 0.53
CA ALA A 51 5.51 -12.48 0.11
C ALA A 51 7.00 -12.78 0.36
N ILE A 52 7.87 -11.81 0.07
CA ILE A 52 9.31 -11.91 0.34
C ILE A 52 9.57 -12.07 1.84
N ILE A 53 9.00 -11.17 2.66
CA ILE A 53 9.17 -11.21 4.13
C ILE A 53 8.68 -12.53 4.71
N ARG A 54 7.55 -13.07 4.22
CA ARG A 54 7.05 -14.39 4.65
C ARG A 54 8.02 -15.52 4.32
N GLY A 55 8.65 -15.48 3.15
CA GLY A 55 9.67 -16.44 2.74
C GLY A 55 10.88 -16.40 3.68
N GLU A 56 11.40 -15.20 3.95
CA GLU A 56 12.53 -14.99 4.87
C GLU A 56 12.21 -15.46 6.30
N LEU A 57 11.01 -15.15 6.81
CA LEU A 57 10.56 -15.61 8.13
C LEU A 57 10.45 -17.13 8.22
N LEU A 58 9.98 -17.79 7.16
CA LEU A 58 9.87 -19.25 7.14
C LEU A 58 11.26 -19.89 7.18
N LEU A 59 12.21 -19.37 6.40
CA LEU A 59 13.59 -19.82 6.40
C LEU A 59 14.24 -19.63 7.79
N LEU A 60 14.10 -18.44 8.36
CA LEU A 60 14.59 -18.13 9.71
C LEU A 60 14.02 -19.09 10.76
N LYS A 61 12.72 -19.41 10.69
CA LYS A 61 12.07 -20.34 11.60
C LYS A 61 12.68 -21.75 11.51
N TRP A 62 12.98 -22.22 10.30
CA TRP A 62 13.65 -23.52 10.11
C TRP A 62 15.07 -23.51 10.65
N MET A 63 15.84 -22.47 10.38
CA MET A 63 17.21 -22.33 10.89
C MET A 63 17.25 -22.30 12.42
N MET A 64 16.32 -21.55 13.04
CA MET A 64 16.17 -21.53 14.50
C MET A 64 15.81 -22.89 15.07
N GLY A 65 14.91 -23.64 14.42
CA GLY A 65 14.57 -25.00 14.82
C GLY A 65 15.78 -25.94 14.82
N ILE A 66 16.60 -25.88 13.75
CA ILE A 66 17.83 -26.67 13.65
C ILE A 66 18.85 -26.24 14.71
N LEU A 67 19.02 -24.93 14.94
CA LEU A 67 19.93 -24.40 15.96
C LEU A 67 19.52 -24.87 17.36
N ILE A 68 18.24 -24.76 17.70
CA ILE A 68 17.72 -25.21 18.99
C ILE A 68 17.93 -26.73 19.15
N ALA A 69 17.64 -27.52 18.11
CA ALA A 69 17.88 -28.96 18.14
C ALA A 69 19.37 -29.28 18.37
N GLY A 70 20.29 -28.53 17.74
CA GLY A 70 21.72 -28.65 17.96
C GLY A 70 22.14 -28.33 19.39
N VAL A 71 21.62 -27.25 19.97
CA VAL A 71 21.88 -26.89 21.37
C VAL A 71 21.33 -27.95 22.33
N VAL A 72 20.11 -28.43 22.12
CA VAL A 72 19.51 -29.50 22.93
C VAL A 72 20.34 -30.78 22.84
N SER A 73 20.83 -31.15 21.65
CA SER A 73 21.71 -32.31 21.47
C SER A 73 23.00 -32.19 22.27
N LEU A 74 23.63 -31.01 22.29
CA LEU A 74 24.83 -30.76 23.09
C LEU A 74 24.57 -30.86 24.59
N VAL A 75 23.45 -30.29 25.06
CA VAL A 75 23.05 -30.38 26.47
C VAL A 75 22.81 -31.84 26.86
N MET A 76 22.08 -32.60 26.04
CA MET A 76 21.86 -34.02 26.29
C MET A 76 23.16 -34.80 26.39
N LYS A 77 24.12 -34.54 25.48
CA LYS A 77 25.43 -35.19 25.48
C LYS A 77 26.33 -34.77 26.65
N ALA A 78 26.19 -33.55 27.16
CA ALA A 78 27.07 -33.04 28.22
C ALA A 78 26.61 -33.44 29.64
N PHE A 79 25.30 -33.60 29.84
CA PHE A 79 24.72 -33.80 31.17
C PHE A 79 24.08 -35.19 31.39
N PHE A 80 23.68 -35.89 30.33
CA PHE A 80 22.91 -37.15 30.45
C PHE A 80 23.58 -38.38 29.82
N MET A 81 24.70 -38.20 29.10
CA MET A 81 25.48 -39.26 28.47
C MET A 81 26.95 -39.06 28.82
#